data_AF-A0A955DL79-F1
#
_entry.id   AF-A0A955DL79-F1
#
_cell.length_a   1.000
_cell.length_b   1.000
_cell.length_c   1.000
_cell.angle_alpha   90.00
_cell.angle_beta   90.00
_cell.angle_gamma   90.00
#
_symmetry.space_group_name_H-M   'P 1'
#
loop_
_entity.id
_entity.type
_entity.pdbx_description
1 polymer ?
#
loop_
_entity_poly.entity_id
_entity_poly.type
_entity_poly.pdbx_seq_one_letter_code
_entity_poly.pdbx_strand_id
1 'polypeptide(L)'
;MTMRRTLIFSLAALTTLLCAAAARAADDWHVEVEPDWRGYYRATSPIAARDFQRYLDALALREDQIDMANDLYLAFENEIRDMSTLMREQRSDLQSAFQPDEKKQRKAQQARIKLTERFDARAKDLTQRLFADLRLTLTTEQEQAWQDLEQLRRRRETLTRFAAYPSENIDLAVIIDGIDMPQEVRDSLQNTLDNYLVELDNAVAMRNAKVESLSGPAREVVALRRETWSTEDQADRNKLERRIASRQEKLVSDAEQLRDLCKRVKDINDRYAQQISLGLSADLLPRFERRIGQVIDKNDDDDWSDYNRARWAIRSIERLEYEKPIAELELRAYGEDHDYYQRQADRLRAVPGLSERQSQEVATLKSEFETEYEALRKRHNQKARRPKNPSQFEFQLDGARLTLYQGDRPMRYWERWEEQEPSEDFKRDDADLSQRYIDRLRQILTLEQRSYIANH
;
A
#
# COMPACT_ATOMS: atom_id res chain seq x y z
N MET A 1 7.18 38.62 57.28
CA MET A 1 7.88 38.63 55.98
C MET A 1 8.34 37.24 55.50
N THR A 2 8.42 36.24 56.37
CA THR A 2 8.83 34.85 56.04
C THR A 2 7.73 34.01 55.40
N MET A 3 6.45 34.17 55.76
CA MET A 3 5.33 33.40 55.16
C MET A 3 5.08 33.67 53.66
N ARG A 4 5.39 34.88 53.16
CA ARG A 4 5.15 35.26 51.76
C ARG A 4 6.16 34.63 50.79
N ARG A 5 7.36 34.29 51.28
CA ARG A 5 8.39 33.59 50.47
C ARG A 5 8.10 32.10 50.36
N THR A 6 7.61 31.46 51.42
CA THR A 6 7.25 30.04 51.37
C THR A 6 6.10 29.79 50.41
N LEU A 7 5.07 30.65 50.39
CA LEU A 7 3.93 30.49 49.47
C LEU A 7 4.31 30.63 47.98
N ILE A 8 5.26 31.51 47.64
CA ILE A 8 5.73 31.71 46.25
C ILE A 8 6.57 30.53 45.78
N PHE A 9 7.43 29.97 46.65
CA PHE A 9 8.20 28.76 46.31
C PHE A 9 7.31 27.51 46.21
N SER A 10 6.26 27.39 47.04
CA SER A 10 5.28 26.31 46.93
C SER A 10 4.41 26.42 45.68
N LEU A 11 4.00 27.63 45.28
CA LEU A 11 3.25 27.83 44.04
C LEU A 11 4.12 27.55 42.80
N ALA A 12 5.38 28.00 42.80
CA ALA A 12 6.31 27.74 41.70
C ALA A 12 6.70 26.25 41.60
N ALA A 13 6.83 25.54 42.72
CA ALA A 13 7.05 24.09 42.73
C ALA A 13 5.80 23.32 42.28
N LEU A 14 4.59 23.74 42.68
CA LEU A 14 3.34 23.12 42.24
C LEU A 14 3.07 23.39 40.75
N THR A 15 3.41 24.58 40.25
CA THR A 15 3.29 24.93 38.83
C THR A 15 4.34 24.19 38.00
N THR A 16 5.57 24.05 38.49
CA THR A 16 6.60 23.23 37.81
C THR A 16 6.28 21.73 37.87
N LEU A 17 5.66 21.22 38.94
CA LEU A 17 5.20 19.82 39.02
C LEU A 17 3.94 19.56 38.16
N LEU A 18 3.02 20.51 38.05
CA LEU A 18 1.87 20.44 37.14
C LEU A 18 2.29 20.60 35.68
N CYS A 19 3.27 21.47 35.38
CA CYS A 19 3.88 21.57 34.05
C CYS A 19 4.76 20.35 33.73
N ALA A 20 5.43 19.72 34.70
CA ALA A 20 6.20 18.48 34.48
C ALA A 20 5.31 17.24 34.40
N ALA A 21 4.13 17.22 35.04
CA ALA A 21 3.13 16.17 34.88
C ALA A 21 2.36 16.32 33.57
N ALA A 22 2.05 17.54 33.14
CA ALA A 22 1.48 17.83 31.82
C ALA A 22 2.52 17.60 30.69
N ALA A 23 3.80 17.92 30.92
CA ALA A 23 4.89 17.59 30.00
C ALA A 23 5.12 16.07 29.95
N ARG A 24 5.07 15.34 31.07
CA ARG A 24 5.16 13.86 31.05
C ARG A 24 3.96 13.16 30.40
N ALA A 25 2.76 13.73 30.47
CA ALA A 25 1.63 13.20 29.72
C ALA A 25 1.73 13.47 28.20
N ALA A 26 2.49 14.49 27.79
CA ALA A 26 2.73 14.83 26.39
C ALA A 26 4.03 14.23 25.80
N ASP A 27 5.01 13.85 26.64
CA ASP A 27 6.33 13.33 26.24
C ASP A 27 6.35 11.82 25.94
N ASP A 28 5.32 11.05 26.32
CA ASP A 28 5.29 9.60 26.07
C ASP A 28 4.63 9.20 24.73
N TRP A 29 4.09 10.16 23.97
CA TRP A 29 3.46 9.90 22.67
C TRP A 29 3.99 10.84 21.59
N HIS A 30 5.11 10.48 20.98
CA HIS A 30 5.46 11.02 19.67
C HIS A 30 4.51 10.45 18.63
N VAL A 31 3.48 11.22 18.26
CA VAL A 31 2.67 10.93 17.07
C VAL A 31 3.48 11.33 15.84
N GLU A 32 4.32 10.40 15.39
CA GLU A 32 4.88 10.45 14.05
C GLU A 32 3.79 10.04 13.06
N VAL A 33 3.16 11.02 12.43
CA VAL A 33 2.32 10.77 11.27
C VAL A 33 3.25 10.51 10.10
N GLU A 34 3.79 9.30 10.02
CA GLU A 34 4.36 8.84 8.78
C GLU A 34 3.20 8.66 7.79
N PRO A 35 3.24 9.30 6.61
CA PRO A 35 2.36 8.92 5.52
C PRO A 35 2.50 7.40 5.35
N ASP A 36 1.39 6.65 5.30
CA ASP A 36 1.44 5.22 5.00
C ASP A 36 1.98 5.02 3.58
N TRP A 37 3.31 5.04 3.45
CA TRP A 37 4.03 4.92 2.18
C TRP A 37 3.61 3.64 1.47
N ARG A 38 3.28 2.58 2.21
CA ARG A 38 2.91 1.25 1.71
C ARG A 38 1.55 1.28 0.98
N GLY A 39 0.56 1.97 1.54
CA GLY A 39 -0.71 2.25 0.88
C GLY A 39 -0.56 3.04 -0.43
N TYR A 40 0.46 3.91 -0.54
CA TYR A 40 0.73 4.66 -1.77
C TYR A 40 1.26 3.79 -2.92
N TYR A 41 1.85 2.61 -2.68
CA TYR A 41 2.48 1.83 -3.77
C TYR A 41 1.48 1.00 -4.58
N ARG A 42 0.30 0.69 -4.02
CA ARG A 42 -0.69 -0.16 -4.68
C ARG A 42 -1.78 0.70 -5.30
N ALA A 43 -1.53 1.16 -6.53
CA ALA A 43 -2.60 1.59 -7.42
C ALA A 43 -3.37 0.36 -7.92
N THR A 44 -4.07 -0.31 -6.99
CA THR A 44 -4.95 -1.45 -7.25
C THR A 44 -6.37 -0.97 -7.48
N SER A 45 -7.19 -1.78 -8.14
CA SER A 45 -8.63 -1.51 -8.20
C SER A 45 -9.19 -1.33 -6.78
N PRO A 46 -9.98 -0.28 -6.51
CA PRO A 46 -10.56 -0.08 -5.18
C PRO A 46 -11.66 -1.11 -4.89
N ILE A 47 -12.14 -1.85 -5.91
CA ILE A 47 -13.10 -2.94 -5.78
C ILE A 47 -12.52 -4.18 -6.48
N ALA A 48 -12.25 -5.24 -5.73
CA ALA A 48 -11.83 -6.51 -6.32
C ALA A 48 -13.00 -7.23 -7.00
N ALA A 49 -12.74 -7.98 -8.08
CA ALA A 49 -13.80 -8.67 -8.84
C ALA A 49 -14.65 -9.61 -7.97
N ARG A 50 -14.00 -10.33 -7.05
CA ARG A 50 -14.69 -11.18 -6.06
C ARG A 50 -15.63 -10.38 -5.14
N ASP A 51 -15.24 -9.17 -4.77
CA ASP A 51 -16.08 -8.31 -3.94
C ASP A 51 -17.24 -7.73 -4.74
N PHE A 52 -17.01 -7.39 -6.01
CA PHE A 52 -18.08 -6.97 -6.90
C PHE A 52 -19.11 -8.08 -7.13
N GLN A 53 -18.70 -9.33 -7.36
CA GLN A 53 -19.64 -10.45 -7.48
C GLN A 53 -20.53 -10.59 -6.24
N ARG A 54 -19.96 -10.49 -5.04
CA ARG A 54 -20.72 -10.51 -3.78
C ARG A 54 -21.73 -9.37 -3.68
N TYR A 55 -21.43 -8.22 -4.28
CA TYR A 55 -22.37 -7.10 -4.37
C TYR A 55 -23.55 -7.43 -5.27
N LEU A 56 -23.32 -8.11 -6.39
CA LEU A 56 -24.39 -8.56 -7.30
C LEU A 56 -25.27 -9.61 -6.62
N ASP A 57 -24.66 -10.56 -5.89
CA ASP A 57 -25.37 -11.60 -5.15
C ASP A 57 -26.27 -10.98 -4.06
N ALA A 58 -25.77 -9.97 -3.33
CA ALA A 58 -26.53 -9.26 -2.30
C ALA A 58 -27.76 -8.51 -2.84
N LEU A 59 -27.73 -8.11 -4.11
CA LEU A 59 -28.86 -7.45 -4.78
C LEU A 59 -29.84 -8.44 -5.43
N ALA A 60 -29.54 -9.75 -5.40
CA ALA A 60 -30.33 -10.79 -6.06
C ALA A 60 -30.67 -10.42 -7.53
N LEU A 61 -29.64 -10.00 -8.28
CA LEU A 61 -29.79 -9.59 -9.67
C LEU A 61 -30.23 -10.77 -10.56
N ARG A 62 -31.04 -10.47 -11.57
CA ARG A 62 -31.34 -11.41 -12.65
C ARG A 62 -30.13 -11.58 -13.58
N GLU A 63 -30.11 -12.65 -14.37
CA GLU A 63 -29.03 -12.93 -15.33
C GLU A 63 -28.74 -11.75 -16.28
N ASP A 64 -29.78 -11.12 -16.83
CA ASP A 64 -29.64 -9.94 -17.71
C ASP A 64 -29.00 -8.73 -16.99
N GLN A 65 -29.30 -8.56 -15.70
CA GLN A 65 -28.73 -7.49 -14.88
C GLN A 65 -27.29 -7.80 -14.47
N ILE A 66 -26.96 -9.07 -14.22
CA ILE A 66 -25.59 -9.52 -13.90
C ILE A 66 -24.67 -9.27 -15.09
N ASP A 67 -25.08 -9.63 -16.30
CA ASP A 67 -24.29 -9.39 -17.52
C ASP A 67 -24.00 -7.89 -17.71
N MET A 68 -25.02 -7.05 -17.60
CA MET A 68 -24.86 -5.60 -17.67
C MET A 68 -23.97 -5.05 -16.54
N ALA A 69 -24.10 -5.56 -15.31
CA ALA A 69 -23.26 -5.15 -14.20
C ALA A 69 -21.79 -5.54 -14.41
N ASN A 70 -21.53 -6.71 -14.99
CA ASN A 70 -20.19 -7.17 -15.35
C ASN A 70 -19.58 -6.30 -16.47
N ASP A 71 -20.37 -5.89 -17.46
CA ASP A 71 -19.93 -4.95 -18.49
C ASP A 71 -19.54 -3.58 -17.89
N LEU A 72 -20.37 -3.06 -16.97
CA LEU A 72 -20.07 -1.82 -16.24
C LEU A 72 -18.78 -1.95 -15.42
N TYR A 73 -18.61 -3.09 -14.74
CA TYR A 73 -17.41 -3.36 -13.95
C TYR A 73 -16.16 -3.51 -14.80
N LEU A 74 -16.24 -4.19 -15.95
CA LEU A 74 -15.12 -4.33 -16.88
C LEU A 74 -14.69 -2.96 -17.43
N ALA A 75 -15.64 -2.09 -17.77
CA ALA A 75 -15.34 -0.71 -18.18
C ALA A 75 -14.64 0.06 -17.05
N PHE A 76 -15.15 -0.05 -15.82
CA PHE A 76 -14.55 0.54 -14.62
C PHE A 76 -13.11 0.04 -14.37
N GLU A 77 -12.88 -1.28 -14.41
CA GLU A 77 -11.55 -1.86 -14.19
C GLU A 77 -10.55 -1.42 -15.26
N ASN A 78 -10.97 -1.35 -16.52
CA ASN A 78 -10.12 -0.85 -17.60
C ASN A 78 -9.70 0.62 -17.35
N GLU A 79 -10.63 1.50 -16.97
CA GLU A 79 -10.30 2.89 -16.65
C GLU A 79 -9.33 3.00 -15.45
N ILE A 80 -9.55 2.22 -14.38
CA ILE A 80 -8.66 2.22 -13.22
C ILE A 80 -7.28 1.67 -13.57
N ARG A 81 -7.20 0.60 -14.36
CA ARG A 81 -5.94 0.01 -14.84
C ARG A 81 -5.15 1.02 -15.68
N ASP A 82 -5.80 1.71 -16.59
CA ASP A 82 -5.17 2.70 -17.45
C ASP A 82 -4.62 3.87 -16.63
N MET A 83 -5.43 4.40 -15.71
CA MET A 83 -5.01 5.47 -14.80
C MET A 83 -3.89 5.05 -13.84
N SER A 84 -3.96 3.84 -13.28
CA SER A 84 -2.93 3.34 -12.36
C SER A 84 -1.60 3.15 -13.07
N THR A 85 -1.63 2.69 -14.32
CA THR A 85 -0.45 2.61 -15.19
C THR A 85 0.18 3.98 -15.38
N LEU A 86 -0.61 4.98 -15.78
CA LEU A 86 -0.13 6.36 -15.96
C LEU A 86 0.38 6.97 -14.66
N MET A 87 -0.28 6.70 -13.54
CA MET A 87 0.17 7.16 -12.21
C MET A 87 1.53 6.56 -11.86
N ARG A 88 1.75 5.26 -12.08
CA ARG A 88 3.05 4.62 -11.81
C ARG A 88 4.14 5.13 -12.73
N GLU A 89 3.84 5.35 -14.00
CA GLU A 89 4.73 6.00 -14.95
C GLU A 89 5.17 7.39 -14.46
N GLN A 90 4.20 8.27 -14.15
CA GLN A 90 4.47 9.62 -13.66
C GLN A 90 5.19 9.65 -12.32
N ARG A 91 4.85 8.73 -11.40
CA ARG A 91 5.55 8.58 -10.13
C ARG A 91 7.00 8.17 -10.38
N SER A 92 7.23 7.23 -11.28
CA SER A 92 8.57 6.78 -11.62
C SER A 92 9.39 7.92 -12.22
N ASP A 93 8.80 8.73 -13.09
CA ASP A 93 9.46 9.92 -13.66
C ASP A 93 9.82 10.94 -12.57
N LEU A 94 8.90 11.17 -11.62
CA LEU A 94 9.15 12.02 -10.46
C LEU A 94 10.24 11.45 -9.54
N GLN A 95 10.34 10.12 -9.43
CA GLN A 95 11.39 9.43 -8.67
C GLN A 95 12.75 9.58 -9.34
N SER A 96 12.84 9.39 -10.66
CA SER A 96 14.08 9.60 -11.42
C SER A 96 14.53 11.06 -11.41
N ALA A 97 13.60 12.00 -11.26
CA ALA A 97 13.90 13.41 -11.07
C ALA A 97 14.42 13.77 -9.66
N PHE A 98 14.48 12.81 -8.71
CA PHE A 98 15.15 13.05 -7.42
C PHE A 98 16.64 13.28 -7.66
N GLN A 99 17.04 14.52 -7.52
CA GLN A 99 18.45 14.92 -7.45
C GLN A 99 18.82 15.17 -5.99
N PRO A 100 20.12 15.14 -5.63
CA PRO A 100 20.58 15.49 -4.28
C PRO A 100 20.28 16.95 -3.87
N ASP A 101 19.76 17.78 -4.79
CA ASP A 101 19.28 19.13 -4.48
C ASP A 101 17.96 19.10 -3.70
N GLU A 102 18.00 19.56 -2.45
CA GLU A 102 16.87 19.56 -1.51
C GLU A 102 15.62 20.29 -2.09
N LYS A 103 15.82 21.39 -2.82
CA LYS A 103 14.72 22.15 -3.42
C LYS A 103 14.01 21.33 -4.51
N LYS A 104 14.75 20.62 -5.35
CA LYS A 104 14.19 19.68 -6.35
C LYS A 104 13.48 18.51 -5.68
N GLN A 105 14.04 17.92 -4.62
CA GLN A 105 13.38 16.84 -3.87
C GLN A 105 12.04 17.29 -3.30
N ARG A 106 11.99 18.48 -2.68
CA ARG A 106 10.74 19.07 -2.16
C ARG A 106 9.70 19.24 -3.28
N LYS A 107 10.11 19.74 -4.45
CA LYS A 107 9.22 19.90 -5.61
C LYS A 107 8.71 18.56 -6.14
N ALA A 108 9.59 17.56 -6.26
CA ALA A 108 9.22 16.21 -6.68
C ALA A 108 8.23 15.56 -5.70
N GLN A 109 8.49 15.70 -4.39
CA GLN A 109 7.59 15.20 -3.35
C GLN A 109 6.21 15.87 -3.41
N GLN A 110 6.14 17.20 -3.59
CA GLN A 110 4.86 17.89 -3.77
C GLN A 110 4.11 17.43 -5.02
N ALA A 111 4.84 17.21 -6.13
CA ALA A 111 4.25 16.69 -7.35
C ALA A 111 3.70 15.27 -7.15
N ARG A 112 4.42 14.41 -6.42
CA ARG A 112 3.95 13.06 -6.06
C ARG A 112 2.67 13.09 -5.24
N ILE A 113 2.59 13.96 -4.23
CA ILE A 113 1.37 14.10 -3.41
C ILE A 113 0.19 14.53 -4.26
N LYS A 114 0.35 15.58 -5.10
CA LYS A 114 -0.71 16.04 -6.00
C LYS A 114 -1.12 14.97 -7.02
N LEU A 115 -0.17 14.18 -7.49
CA LEU A 115 -0.44 13.06 -8.38
C LEU A 115 -1.33 12.02 -7.70
N THR A 116 -0.99 11.61 -6.48
CA THR A 116 -1.84 10.68 -5.71
C THR A 116 -3.21 11.26 -5.43
N GLU A 117 -3.31 12.52 -4.98
CA GLU A 117 -4.60 13.16 -4.68
C GLU A 117 -5.52 13.17 -5.91
N ARG A 118 -4.97 13.40 -7.11
CA ARG A 118 -5.74 13.32 -8.37
C ARG A 118 -6.19 11.91 -8.69
N PHE A 119 -5.31 10.92 -8.52
CA PHE A 119 -5.64 9.52 -8.73
C PHE A 119 -6.76 9.08 -7.78
N ASP A 120 -6.61 9.34 -6.48
CA ASP A 120 -7.60 8.99 -5.46
C ASP A 120 -8.95 9.65 -5.74
N ALA A 121 -8.95 10.93 -6.12
CA ALA A 121 -10.17 11.64 -6.47
C ALA A 121 -10.87 11.03 -7.68
N ARG A 122 -10.12 10.68 -8.73
CA ARG A 122 -10.68 10.07 -9.93
C ARG A 122 -11.12 8.62 -9.71
N ALA A 123 -10.37 7.84 -8.94
CA ALA A 123 -10.76 6.48 -8.57
C ALA A 123 -12.08 6.49 -7.77
N LYS A 124 -12.21 7.44 -6.82
CA LYS A 124 -13.46 7.65 -6.07
C LYS A 124 -14.63 8.02 -6.99
N ASP A 125 -14.42 8.95 -7.92
CA ASP A 125 -15.42 9.36 -8.92
C ASP A 125 -15.88 8.17 -9.78
N LEU A 126 -14.95 7.36 -10.27
CA LEU A 126 -15.25 6.15 -11.03
C LEU A 126 -16.04 5.11 -10.22
N THR A 127 -15.65 4.88 -8.97
CA THR A 127 -16.40 4.00 -8.07
C THR A 127 -17.82 4.52 -7.84
N GLN A 128 -17.99 5.83 -7.60
CA GLN A 128 -19.31 6.42 -7.43
C GLN A 128 -20.17 6.29 -8.68
N ARG A 129 -19.58 6.48 -9.86
CA ARG A 129 -20.26 6.29 -11.14
C ARG A 129 -20.67 4.85 -11.37
N LEU A 130 -19.79 3.88 -11.13
CA LEU A 130 -20.09 2.45 -11.23
C LEU A 130 -21.34 2.09 -10.40
N PHE A 131 -21.39 2.51 -9.14
CA PHE A 131 -22.52 2.21 -8.28
C PHE A 131 -23.78 3.00 -8.64
N ALA A 132 -23.65 4.26 -9.10
CA ALA A 132 -24.78 5.02 -9.60
C ALA A 132 -25.40 4.34 -10.83
N ASP A 133 -24.57 3.92 -11.79
CA ASP A 133 -25.00 3.23 -13.00
C ASP A 133 -25.60 1.86 -12.67
N LEU A 134 -25.00 1.09 -11.75
CA LEU A 134 -25.56 -0.18 -11.25
C LEU A 134 -26.94 0.03 -10.61
N ARG A 135 -27.10 1.06 -9.78
CA ARG A 135 -28.38 1.37 -9.12
C ARG A 135 -29.50 1.67 -10.12
N LEU A 136 -29.19 2.28 -11.25
CA LEU A 136 -30.17 2.55 -12.33
C LEU A 136 -30.72 1.27 -12.99
N THR A 137 -30.03 0.14 -12.82
CA THR A 137 -30.44 -1.15 -13.38
C THR A 137 -31.39 -1.94 -12.49
N LEU A 138 -31.60 -1.48 -11.25
CA LEU A 138 -32.34 -2.22 -10.22
C LEU A 138 -33.85 -2.04 -10.35
N THR A 139 -34.61 -3.08 -9.97
CA THR A 139 -36.04 -2.94 -9.73
C THR A 139 -36.32 -2.23 -8.41
N THR A 140 -37.56 -1.79 -8.19
CA THR A 140 -37.97 -1.16 -6.93
C THR A 140 -37.80 -2.09 -5.72
N GLU A 141 -37.96 -3.40 -5.91
CA GLU A 141 -37.74 -4.41 -4.87
C GLU A 141 -36.25 -4.57 -4.56
N GLN A 142 -35.39 -4.67 -5.57
CA GLN A 142 -33.93 -4.77 -5.40
C GLN A 142 -33.32 -3.52 -4.77
N GLU A 143 -33.89 -2.34 -5.07
CA GLU A 143 -33.51 -1.08 -4.46
C GLU A 143 -33.65 -1.09 -2.92
N GLN A 144 -34.54 -1.91 -2.37
CA GLN A 144 -34.67 -2.08 -0.91
C GLN A 144 -33.43 -2.78 -0.30
N ALA A 145 -32.76 -3.64 -1.05
CA ALA A 145 -31.52 -4.29 -0.65
C ALA A 145 -30.28 -3.38 -0.78
N TRP A 146 -30.43 -2.15 -1.32
CA TRP A 146 -29.33 -1.21 -1.49
C TRP A 146 -28.67 -0.83 -0.17
N GLN A 147 -29.44 -0.74 0.92
CA GLN A 147 -28.89 -0.45 2.23
C GLN A 147 -27.98 -1.59 2.72
N ASP A 148 -28.34 -2.84 2.46
CA ASP A 148 -27.54 -4.01 2.86
C ASP A 148 -26.25 -4.10 2.03
N LEU A 149 -26.33 -3.78 0.74
CA LEU A 149 -25.16 -3.61 -0.11
C LEU A 149 -24.19 -2.55 0.44
N GLU A 150 -24.69 -1.36 0.80
CA GLU A 150 -23.82 -0.28 1.32
C GLU A 150 -23.14 -0.67 2.64
N GLN A 151 -23.82 -1.43 3.50
CA GLN A 151 -23.21 -1.99 4.71
C GLN A 151 -22.11 -2.99 4.35
N LEU A 152 -22.38 -3.92 3.43
CA LEU A 152 -21.39 -4.89 2.96
C LEU A 152 -20.17 -4.20 2.35
N ARG A 153 -20.40 -3.22 1.46
CA ARG A 153 -19.35 -2.43 0.81
C ARG A 153 -18.48 -1.72 1.84
N ARG A 154 -19.09 -1.01 2.80
CA ARG A 154 -18.38 -0.31 3.87
C ARG A 154 -17.52 -1.25 4.69
N ARG A 155 -18.04 -2.42 5.08
CA ARG A 155 -17.26 -3.44 5.82
C ARG A 155 -16.03 -3.89 5.02
N ARG A 156 -16.22 -4.31 3.76
CA ARG A 156 -15.14 -4.81 2.90
C ARG A 156 -14.05 -3.76 2.65
N GLU A 157 -14.44 -2.51 2.36
CA GLU A 157 -13.50 -1.44 2.02
C GLU A 157 -12.72 -0.93 3.24
N THR A 158 -13.36 -0.88 4.41
CA THR A 158 -12.82 -0.10 5.53
C THR A 158 -12.34 -0.91 6.71
N LEU A 159 -12.79 -2.17 6.90
CA LEU A 159 -12.34 -3.01 8.02
C LEU A 159 -10.82 -3.14 8.02
N THR A 160 -10.21 -3.59 6.92
CA THR A 160 -8.76 -3.73 6.81
C THR A 160 -8.03 -2.39 6.69
N ARG A 161 -8.64 -1.39 6.04
CA ARG A 161 -7.99 -0.10 5.74
C ARG A 161 -7.71 0.73 6.99
N PHE A 162 -8.63 0.71 7.97
CA PHE A 162 -8.53 1.53 9.17
C PHE A 162 -8.28 0.70 10.44
N ALA A 163 -7.93 -0.58 10.28
CA ALA A 163 -7.65 -1.45 11.42
C ALA A 163 -6.41 -0.97 12.19
N ALA A 164 -6.59 -0.70 13.48
CA ALA A 164 -5.53 -0.47 14.45
C ALA A 164 -5.19 -1.74 15.25
N TYR A 165 -6.08 -2.74 15.24
CA TYR A 165 -5.90 -4.00 15.94
C TYR A 165 -5.96 -5.20 14.97
N PRO A 166 -5.21 -6.29 15.22
CA PRO A 166 -5.24 -7.46 14.37
C PRO A 166 -6.64 -8.05 14.19
N SER A 167 -7.44 -8.20 15.26
CA SER A 167 -8.80 -8.76 15.14
C SER A 167 -9.86 -7.76 14.65
N GLU A 168 -9.53 -6.48 14.47
CA GLU A 168 -10.43 -5.49 13.88
C GLU A 168 -10.63 -5.70 12.38
N ASN A 169 -9.63 -6.24 11.68
CA ASN A 169 -9.66 -6.42 10.23
C ASN A 169 -10.48 -7.64 9.77
N ILE A 170 -11.08 -8.37 10.71
CA ILE A 170 -11.79 -9.64 10.48
C ILE A 170 -13.24 -9.37 10.12
N ASP A 171 -13.73 -10.05 9.09
CA ASP A 171 -15.14 -10.12 8.73
C ASP A 171 -15.62 -11.56 8.93
N LEU A 172 -16.32 -11.80 10.05
CA LEU A 172 -16.76 -13.15 10.43
C LEU A 172 -17.79 -13.72 9.47
N ALA A 173 -18.61 -12.89 8.82
CA ALA A 173 -19.58 -13.34 7.83
C ALA A 173 -18.84 -13.89 6.59
N VAL A 174 -17.82 -13.17 6.10
CA VAL A 174 -16.99 -13.64 4.99
C VAL A 174 -16.24 -14.94 5.34
N ILE A 175 -15.76 -15.06 6.58
CA ILE A 175 -15.09 -16.29 7.04
C ILE A 175 -16.06 -17.47 7.00
N ILE A 176 -17.25 -17.30 7.58
CA ILE A 176 -18.28 -18.34 7.66
C ILE A 176 -18.79 -18.74 6.29
N ASP A 177 -19.03 -17.78 5.40
CA ASP A 177 -19.48 -18.06 4.03
C ASP A 177 -18.51 -18.94 3.26
N GLY A 178 -17.20 -18.78 3.49
CA GLY A 178 -16.20 -19.58 2.80
C GLY A 178 -15.88 -20.91 3.50
N ILE A 179 -16.52 -21.25 4.62
CA ILE A 179 -16.42 -22.57 5.24
C ILE A 179 -17.60 -23.41 4.74
N ASP A 180 -17.29 -24.49 4.03
CA ASP A 180 -18.29 -25.50 3.67
C ASP A 180 -18.80 -26.19 4.95
N MET A 181 -20.08 -26.02 5.23
CA MET A 181 -20.74 -26.53 6.44
C MET A 181 -22.19 -26.95 6.16
N PRO A 182 -22.76 -27.89 6.94
CA PRO A 182 -24.16 -28.29 6.81
C PRO A 182 -25.10 -27.09 6.97
N GLN A 183 -26.20 -27.07 6.20
CA GLN A 183 -27.17 -25.98 6.22
C GLN A 183 -27.78 -25.80 7.62
N GLU A 184 -27.98 -26.90 8.36
CA GLU A 184 -28.52 -26.86 9.71
C GLU A 184 -27.62 -26.10 10.69
N VAL A 185 -26.29 -26.22 10.52
CA VAL A 185 -25.31 -25.47 11.33
C VAL A 185 -25.35 -23.99 10.93
N ARG A 186 -25.42 -23.70 9.63
CA ARG A 186 -25.52 -22.32 9.12
C ARG A 186 -26.78 -21.63 9.65
N ASP A 187 -27.93 -22.30 9.57
CA ASP A 187 -29.21 -21.80 10.09
C ASP A 187 -29.15 -21.54 11.59
N SER A 188 -28.46 -22.41 12.35
CA SER A 188 -28.27 -22.23 13.79
C SER A 188 -27.44 -20.99 14.15
N LEU A 189 -26.55 -20.56 13.26
CA LEU A 189 -25.71 -19.38 13.42
C LEU A 189 -26.34 -18.09 12.88
N GLN A 190 -27.44 -18.18 12.11
CA GLN A 190 -28.00 -17.03 11.39
C GLN A 190 -28.32 -15.85 12.31
N ASN A 191 -29.02 -16.09 13.42
CA ASN A 191 -29.34 -15.04 14.40
C ASN A 191 -28.08 -14.39 15.00
N THR A 192 -27.01 -15.17 15.22
CA THR A 192 -25.73 -14.65 15.73
C THR A 192 -25.03 -13.78 14.69
N LEU A 193 -25.07 -14.18 13.42
CA LEU A 193 -24.49 -13.43 12.29
C LEU A 193 -25.27 -12.14 12.04
N ASP A 194 -26.60 -12.16 12.06
CA ASP A 194 -27.42 -10.96 11.85
C ASP A 194 -27.13 -9.89 12.92
N ASN A 195 -27.07 -10.30 14.18
CA ASN A 195 -26.72 -9.40 15.29
C ASN A 195 -25.28 -8.87 15.15
N TYR A 196 -24.34 -9.72 14.76
CA TYR A 196 -22.96 -9.33 14.47
C TYR A 196 -22.90 -8.24 13.39
N LEU A 197 -23.58 -8.44 12.27
CA LEU A 197 -23.54 -7.53 11.13
C LEU A 197 -24.08 -6.14 11.48
N VAL A 198 -25.20 -6.08 12.23
CA VAL A 198 -25.80 -4.82 12.68
C VAL A 198 -24.88 -4.09 13.67
N GLU A 199 -24.34 -4.79 14.67
CA GLU A 199 -23.45 -4.18 15.65
C GLU A 199 -22.14 -3.70 15.02
N LEU A 200 -21.57 -4.52 14.13
CA LEU A 200 -20.33 -4.21 13.43
C LEU A 200 -20.50 -3.00 12.50
N ASP A 201 -21.55 -2.96 11.68
CA ASP A 201 -21.75 -1.85 10.75
C ASP A 201 -21.86 -0.50 11.48
N ASN A 202 -22.61 -0.46 12.57
CA ASN A 202 -22.71 0.74 13.41
C ASN A 202 -21.34 1.18 13.95
N ALA A 203 -20.54 0.24 14.46
CA ALA A 203 -19.21 0.54 14.98
C ALA A 203 -18.24 1.01 13.88
N VAL A 204 -18.26 0.35 12.71
CA VAL A 204 -17.47 0.72 11.54
C VAL A 204 -17.87 2.10 11.01
N ALA A 205 -19.17 2.40 10.92
CA ALA A 205 -19.67 3.71 10.49
C ALA A 205 -19.17 4.83 11.40
N MET A 206 -19.27 4.65 12.72
CA MET A 206 -18.76 5.62 13.71
C MET A 206 -17.25 5.84 13.59
N ARG A 207 -16.48 4.76 13.48
CA ARG A 207 -15.03 4.80 13.26
C ARG A 207 -14.69 5.55 11.97
N ASN A 208 -15.34 5.20 10.86
CA ASN A 208 -15.08 5.81 9.56
C ASN A 208 -15.39 7.32 9.56
N ALA A 209 -16.51 7.72 10.15
CA ALA A 209 -16.85 9.14 10.31
C ALA A 209 -15.76 9.88 11.12
N LYS A 210 -15.20 9.25 12.15
CA LYS A 210 -14.08 9.84 12.91
C LYS A 210 -12.81 9.95 12.05
N VAL A 211 -12.44 8.92 11.29
CA VAL A 211 -11.30 8.95 10.35
C VAL A 211 -11.47 10.09 9.34
N GLU A 212 -12.66 10.23 8.74
CA GLU A 212 -12.95 11.29 7.78
C GLU A 212 -12.82 12.69 8.42
N SER A 213 -13.35 12.86 9.64
CA SER A 213 -13.26 14.12 10.40
C SER A 213 -11.81 14.53 10.70
N LEU A 214 -10.90 13.56 10.81
CA LEU A 214 -9.48 13.76 11.09
C LEU A 214 -8.66 14.10 9.84
N SER A 215 -9.11 13.71 8.66
CA SER A 215 -8.36 13.86 7.41
C SER A 215 -7.99 15.32 7.09
N GLY A 216 -8.93 16.26 7.29
CA GLY A 216 -8.71 17.69 7.07
C GLY A 216 -7.68 18.30 8.04
N PRO A 217 -7.90 18.19 9.37
CA PRO A 217 -6.94 18.67 10.37
C PRO A 217 -5.54 18.04 10.24
N ALA A 218 -5.45 16.75 9.92
CA ALA A 218 -4.15 16.08 9.69
C ALA A 218 -3.42 16.68 8.48
N ARG A 219 -4.13 16.90 7.36
CA ARG A 219 -3.56 17.57 6.17
C ARG A 219 -3.10 19.00 6.48
N GLU A 220 -3.84 19.73 7.33
CA GLU A 220 -3.44 21.07 7.77
C GLU A 220 -2.11 21.03 8.54
N VAL A 221 -1.93 20.09 9.47
CA VAL A 221 -0.67 19.94 10.22
C VAL A 221 0.49 19.58 9.30
N VAL A 222 0.28 18.68 8.34
CA VAL A 222 1.30 18.33 7.33
C VAL A 222 1.66 19.54 6.47
N ALA A 223 0.67 20.34 6.06
CA ALA A 223 0.89 21.56 5.28
C ALA A 223 1.67 22.61 6.09
N LEU A 224 1.32 22.82 7.36
CA LEU A 224 2.04 23.75 8.25
C LEU A 224 3.47 23.30 8.50
N ARG A 225 3.71 22.00 8.77
CA ARG A 225 5.08 21.46 8.93
C ARG A 225 5.94 21.71 7.69
N ARG A 226 5.35 21.51 6.51
CA ARG A 226 5.99 21.83 5.23
C ARG A 226 6.32 23.32 5.11
N GLU A 227 5.40 24.19 5.51
CA GLU A 227 5.59 25.64 5.52
C GLU A 227 6.74 26.04 6.46
N THR A 228 6.81 25.45 7.66
CA THR A 228 7.89 25.67 8.64
C THR A 228 9.27 25.38 8.03
N TRP A 229 9.42 24.27 7.30
CA TRP A 229 10.68 23.92 6.63
C TRP A 229 11.07 24.85 5.48
N SER A 230 10.12 25.62 4.94
CA SER A 230 10.36 26.58 3.84
C SER A 230 10.50 28.03 4.30
N THR A 231 10.09 28.34 5.52
CA THR A 231 10.18 29.69 6.09
C THR A 231 11.62 29.97 6.47
N GLU A 232 12.21 31.11 6.10
CA GLU A 232 13.59 31.47 6.49
C GLU A 232 13.63 32.25 7.81
N ASP A 233 12.62 33.10 8.05
CA ASP A 233 12.52 33.92 9.24
C ASP A 233 12.20 33.08 10.49
N GLN A 234 13.00 33.26 11.55
CA GLN A 234 12.86 32.47 12.77
C GLN A 234 11.59 32.81 13.56
N ALA A 235 11.13 34.06 13.53
CA ALA A 235 9.93 34.46 14.26
C ALA A 235 8.67 33.84 13.62
N ASP A 236 8.62 33.83 12.29
CA ASP A 236 7.55 33.16 11.54
C ASP A 236 7.57 31.64 11.73
N ARG A 237 8.75 31.00 11.72
CA ARG A 237 8.89 29.57 12.08
C ARG A 237 8.32 29.27 13.47
N ASN A 238 8.71 30.06 14.48
CA ASN A 238 8.23 29.88 15.85
C ASN A 238 6.69 30.04 15.92
N LYS A 239 6.10 30.92 15.10
CA LYS A 239 4.64 31.10 15.01
C LYS A 239 3.96 29.88 14.37
N LEU A 240 4.54 29.33 13.30
CA LEU A 240 4.04 28.10 12.67
C LEU A 240 4.14 26.90 13.62
N GLU A 241 5.24 26.76 14.35
CA GLU A 241 5.43 25.70 15.35
C GLU A 241 4.38 25.75 16.46
N ARG A 242 4.04 26.94 16.98
CA ARG A 242 2.94 27.09 17.95
C ARG A 242 1.59 26.68 17.38
N ARG A 243 1.31 27.03 16.12
CA ARG A 243 0.08 26.60 15.42
C ARG A 243 0.06 25.08 15.24
N ILE A 244 1.18 24.48 14.84
CA ILE A 244 1.34 23.03 14.72
C ILE A 244 1.07 22.37 16.07
N ALA A 245 1.73 22.81 17.14
CA ALA A 245 1.56 22.24 18.48
C ALA A 245 0.11 22.28 18.95
N SER A 246 -0.57 23.43 18.81
CA SER A 246 -1.99 23.56 19.18
C SER A 246 -2.92 22.65 18.37
N ARG A 247 -2.64 22.46 17.07
CA ARG A 247 -3.41 21.53 16.23
C ARG A 247 -3.10 20.07 16.56
N GLN A 248 -1.84 19.76 16.87
CA GLN A 248 -1.42 18.42 17.27
C GLN A 248 -2.05 17.99 18.58
N GLU A 249 -2.15 18.87 19.57
CA GLU A 249 -2.85 18.57 20.83
C GLU A 249 -4.30 18.13 20.59
N LYS A 250 -5.03 18.84 19.72
CA LYS A 250 -6.38 18.44 19.33
C LYS A 250 -6.39 17.09 18.59
N LEU A 251 -5.45 16.89 17.65
CA LEU A 251 -5.34 15.64 16.90
C LEU A 251 -5.03 14.44 17.81
N VAL A 252 -4.23 14.61 18.86
CA VAL A 252 -3.94 13.55 19.84
C VAL A 252 -5.24 13.11 20.52
N SER A 253 -6.01 14.06 21.05
CA SER A 253 -7.30 13.74 21.68
C SER A 253 -8.28 13.08 20.69
N ASP A 254 -8.33 13.55 19.45
CA ASP A 254 -9.16 12.95 18.42
C ASP A 254 -8.66 11.55 17.99
N ALA A 255 -7.34 11.30 18.03
CA ALA A 255 -6.74 10.00 17.73
C ALA A 255 -6.97 8.98 18.85
N GLU A 256 -7.00 9.40 20.11
CA GLU A 256 -7.41 8.56 21.25
C GLU A 256 -8.86 8.09 21.08
N GLN A 257 -9.77 9.01 20.73
CA GLN A 257 -11.16 8.65 20.42
C GLN A 257 -11.26 7.68 19.23
N LEU A 258 -10.47 7.89 18.18
CA LEU A 258 -10.42 6.96 17.05
C LEU A 258 -9.95 5.57 17.50
N ARG A 259 -8.91 5.51 18.34
CA ARG A 259 -8.40 4.25 18.89
C ARG A 259 -9.45 3.50 19.71
N ASP A 260 -10.25 4.22 20.51
CA ASP A 260 -11.36 3.62 21.25
C ASP A 260 -12.45 3.06 20.31
N LEU A 261 -12.75 3.75 19.21
CA LEU A 261 -13.67 3.26 18.17
C LEU A 261 -13.12 2.01 17.46
N CYS A 262 -11.83 1.98 17.13
CA CYS A 262 -11.15 0.79 16.60
C CYS A 262 -11.22 -0.38 17.59
N LYS A 263 -10.97 -0.12 18.88
CA LYS A 263 -11.09 -1.13 19.95
C LYS A 263 -12.51 -1.67 20.05
N ARG A 264 -13.53 -0.83 19.88
CA ARG A 264 -14.93 -1.28 19.86
C ARG A 264 -15.20 -2.28 18.73
N VAL A 265 -14.70 -2.02 17.52
CA VAL A 265 -14.83 -2.95 16.38
C VAL A 265 -14.13 -4.28 16.70
N LYS A 266 -12.89 -4.21 17.22
CA LYS A 266 -12.13 -5.37 17.70
C LYS A 266 -12.91 -6.18 18.75
N ASP A 267 -13.47 -5.53 19.76
CA ASP A 267 -14.19 -6.21 20.85
C ASP A 267 -15.51 -6.84 20.37
N ILE A 268 -16.19 -6.25 19.37
CA ILE A 268 -17.33 -6.87 18.68
C ILE A 268 -16.86 -8.15 17.97
N ASN A 269 -15.80 -8.08 17.17
CA ASN A 269 -15.25 -9.23 16.46
C ASN A 269 -14.85 -10.36 17.44
N ASP A 270 -14.12 -10.05 18.50
CA ASP A 270 -13.66 -11.07 19.47
C ASP A 270 -14.85 -11.76 20.16
N ARG A 271 -15.86 -10.98 20.60
CA ARG A 271 -17.06 -11.52 21.24
C ARG A 271 -17.85 -12.44 20.31
N TYR A 272 -18.11 -12.00 19.08
CA TYR A 272 -18.89 -12.79 18.13
C TYR A 272 -18.09 -13.98 17.59
N ALA A 273 -16.77 -13.88 17.46
CA ALA A 273 -15.92 -15.02 17.14
C ALA A 273 -16.04 -16.12 18.22
N GLN A 274 -16.02 -15.75 19.50
CA GLN A 274 -16.23 -16.69 20.60
C GLN A 274 -17.62 -17.34 20.57
N GLN A 275 -18.67 -16.56 20.32
CA GLN A 275 -20.05 -17.08 20.22
C GLN A 275 -20.22 -18.06 19.05
N ILE A 276 -19.66 -17.72 17.89
CA ILE A 276 -19.67 -18.60 16.72
C ILE A 276 -18.89 -19.88 17.00
N SER A 277 -17.70 -19.81 17.60
CA SER A 277 -16.91 -20.99 17.97
C SER A 277 -17.67 -21.98 18.86
N LEU A 278 -18.52 -21.49 19.77
CA LEU A 278 -19.36 -22.35 20.63
C LEU A 278 -20.48 -23.07 19.87
N GLY A 279 -20.92 -22.51 18.73
CA GLY A 279 -21.93 -23.10 17.86
C GLY A 279 -21.37 -24.04 16.79
N LEU A 280 -20.06 -24.08 16.61
CA LEU A 280 -19.40 -24.96 15.63
C LEU A 280 -19.13 -26.35 16.19
N SER A 281 -19.23 -27.36 15.32
CA SER A 281 -18.81 -28.73 15.62
C SER A 281 -17.28 -28.84 15.73
N ALA A 282 -16.80 -29.91 16.39
CA ALA A 282 -15.38 -30.13 16.63
C ALA A 282 -14.54 -30.26 15.34
N ASP A 283 -15.13 -30.64 14.22
CA ASP A 283 -14.49 -30.73 12.91
C ASP A 283 -14.42 -29.37 12.17
N LEU A 284 -15.37 -28.47 12.41
CA LEU A 284 -15.43 -27.14 11.80
C LEU A 284 -14.60 -26.10 12.56
N LEU A 285 -14.49 -26.22 13.88
CA LEU A 285 -13.79 -25.26 14.74
C LEU A 285 -12.32 -25.00 14.30
N PRO A 286 -11.48 -26.03 14.02
CA PRO A 286 -10.10 -25.78 13.59
C PRO A 286 -9.99 -25.05 12.24
N ARG A 287 -10.99 -25.20 11.35
CA ARG A 287 -11.03 -24.49 10.06
C ARG A 287 -11.36 -23.02 10.27
N PHE A 288 -12.31 -22.74 11.16
CA PHE A 288 -12.70 -21.39 11.57
C PHE A 288 -11.54 -20.65 12.25
N GLU A 289 -10.92 -21.26 13.27
CA GLU A 289 -9.79 -20.67 14.00
C GLU A 289 -8.59 -20.39 13.10
N ARG A 290 -8.29 -21.30 12.17
CA ARG A 290 -7.22 -21.09 11.18
C ARG A 290 -7.47 -19.84 10.32
N ARG A 291 -8.70 -19.61 9.90
CA ARG A 291 -9.05 -18.43 9.07
C ARG A 291 -9.00 -17.13 9.86
N ILE A 292 -9.37 -17.15 11.13
CA ILE A 292 -9.21 -16.00 12.04
C ILE A 292 -7.72 -15.71 12.28
N GLY A 293 -6.92 -16.75 12.49
CA GLY A 293 -5.48 -16.63 12.79
C GLY A 293 -4.61 -16.31 11.59
N GLN A 294 -5.09 -16.51 10.36
CA GLN A 294 -4.44 -16.03 9.14
C GLN A 294 -4.61 -14.51 9.05
N VAL A 295 -3.84 -13.78 9.84
CA VAL A 295 -3.50 -12.40 9.49
C VAL A 295 -2.84 -12.50 8.13
N ILE A 296 -3.49 -11.94 7.10
CA ILE A 296 -2.91 -11.82 5.77
C ILE A 296 -1.65 -10.99 5.96
N ASP A 297 -0.51 -11.66 6.04
CA ASP A 297 0.79 -11.02 5.97
C ASP A 297 0.80 -10.35 4.60
N LYS A 298 0.63 -9.04 4.59
CA LYS A 298 0.56 -8.28 3.35
C LYS A 298 1.96 -8.35 2.79
N ASN A 299 2.20 -9.27 1.83
CA ASN A 299 3.46 -9.45 1.11
C ASN A 299 4.33 -8.18 1.18
N ASP A 300 5.29 -8.25 2.11
CA ASP A 300 6.48 -7.41 2.11
C ASP A 300 7.31 -7.83 0.88
N ASP A 301 8.14 -6.90 0.41
CA ASP A 301 9.19 -7.11 -0.60
C ASP A 301 8.75 -7.11 -2.07
N ASP A 302 8.49 -5.92 -2.59
CA ASP A 302 9.02 -5.56 -3.92
C ASP A 302 9.75 -4.22 -3.75
N ASP A 303 11.00 -4.30 -3.27
CA ASP A 303 11.89 -3.15 -3.23
C ASP A 303 12.46 -2.91 -4.62
N TRP A 304 11.94 -1.88 -5.28
CA TRP A 304 12.31 -1.44 -6.62
C TRP A 304 13.68 -0.74 -6.68
N SER A 305 14.36 -0.58 -5.55
CA SER A 305 15.51 0.31 -5.42
C SER A 305 16.82 -0.22 -6.02
N ASP A 306 16.94 -1.53 -6.26
CA ASP A 306 18.21 -2.14 -6.70
C ASP A 306 18.38 -2.34 -8.22
N TYR A 307 17.33 -2.12 -9.02
CA TYR A 307 17.39 -2.34 -10.47
C TYR A 307 17.33 -1.05 -11.28
N ASN A 308 18.26 -0.92 -12.23
CA ASN A 308 18.15 0.06 -13.31
C ASN A 308 16.81 -0.11 -14.04
N ARG A 309 15.98 0.94 -14.01
CA ARG A 309 14.58 0.89 -14.43
C ARG A 309 14.39 0.53 -15.91
N ALA A 310 15.24 1.03 -16.80
CA ALA A 310 15.15 0.73 -18.23
C ALA A 310 15.50 -0.74 -18.50
N ARG A 311 16.58 -1.24 -17.88
CA ARG A 311 16.95 -2.65 -17.96
C ARG A 311 15.84 -3.56 -17.44
N TRP A 312 15.25 -3.19 -16.31
CA TRP A 312 14.15 -3.94 -15.73
C TRP A 312 12.92 -3.95 -16.66
N ALA A 313 12.48 -2.80 -17.16
CA ALA A 313 11.33 -2.72 -18.06
C ALA A 313 11.53 -3.52 -19.36
N ILE A 314 12.73 -3.44 -19.94
CA ILE A 314 13.11 -4.25 -21.11
C ILE A 314 13.03 -5.74 -20.77
N ARG A 315 13.56 -6.18 -19.63
CA ARG A 315 13.49 -7.58 -19.20
C ARG A 315 12.06 -8.05 -18.95
N SER A 316 11.20 -7.22 -18.36
CA SER A 316 9.79 -7.57 -18.12
C SER A 316 9.06 -7.80 -19.44
N ILE A 317 9.37 -7.02 -20.49
CA ILE A 317 8.81 -7.24 -21.82
C ILE A 317 9.31 -8.54 -22.44
N GLU A 318 10.61 -8.81 -22.35
CA GLU A 318 11.17 -10.08 -22.84
C GLU A 318 10.55 -11.27 -22.11
N ARG A 319 10.26 -11.10 -20.82
CA ARG A 319 9.55 -12.10 -20.02
C ARG A 319 8.10 -12.27 -20.45
N LEU A 320 7.39 -11.22 -20.87
CA LEU A 320 5.98 -11.33 -21.28
C LEU A 320 5.76 -12.41 -22.35
N GLU A 321 6.67 -12.52 -23.34
CA GLU A 321 6.58 -13.55 -24.39
C GLU A 321 6.82 -14.97 -23.85
N TYR A 322 7.62 -15.11 -22.80
CA TYR A 322 7.98 -16.37 -22.15
C TYR A 322 7.02 -16.79 -21.03
N GLU A 323 6.46 -15.82 -20.29
CA GLU A 323 5.59 -16.05 -19.14
C GLU A 323 4.20 -16.51 -19.58
N LYS A 324 3.71 -16.07 -20.75
CA LYS A 324 2.43 -16.55 -21.30
C LYS A 324 2.37 -18.08 -21.42
N PRO A 325 3.26 -18.75 -22.17
CA PRO A 325 3.22 -20.22 -22.27
C PRO A 325 3.51 -20.90 -20.93
N ILE A 326 4.27 -20.28 -20.02
CA ILE A 326 4.48 -20.82 -18.67
C ILE A 326 3.19 -20.79 -17.87
N ALA A 327 2.50 -19.65 -17.80
CA ALA A 327 1.26 -19.54 -17.05
C ALA A 327 0.19 -20.49 -17.60
N GLU A 328 0.15 -20.69 -18.92
CA GLU A 328 -0.72 -21.71 -19.53
C GLU A 328 -0.31 -23.14 -19.15
N LEU A 329 0.99 -23.43 -19.12
CA LEU A 329 1.51 -24.73 -18.70
C LEU A 329 1.21 -24.99 -17.22
N GLU A 330 1.42 -24.00 -16.36
CA GLU A 330 1.12 -24.04 -14.92
C GLU A 330 -0.38 -24.25 -14.70
N LEU A 331 -1.24 -23.50 -15.39
CA LEU A 331 -2.69 -23.68 -15.33
C LEU A 331 -3.09 -25.12 -15.73
N ARG A 332 -2.51 -25.66 -16.80
CA ARG A 332 -2.75 -27.06 -17.20
C ARG A 332 -2.21 -28.07 -16.19
N ALA A 333 -1.07 -27.79 -15.57
CA ALA A 333 -0.42 -28.69 -14.62
C ALA A 333 -1.14 -28.74 -13.26
N TYR A 334 -1.66 -27.60 -12.79
CA TYR A 334 -2.34 -27.46 -11.51
C TYR A 334 -3.87 -27.54 -11.60
N GLY A 335 -4.42 -27.55 -12.82
CA GLY A 335 -5.85 -27.63 -13.10
C GLY A 335 -6.49 -26.25 -13.28
N GLU A 336 -7.48 -26.18 -14.17
CA GLU A 336 -8.23 -24.94 -14.49
C GLU A 336 -8.97 -24.36 -13.28
N ASP A 337 -9.25 -25.19 -12.28
CA ASP A 337 -9.92 -24.78 -11.03
C ASP A 337 -8.98 -24.02 -10.06
N HIS A 338 -7.67 -23.94 -10.34
CA HIS A 338 -6.72 -23.26 -9.44
C HIS A 338 -6.74 -21.74 -9.64
N ASP A 339 -7.58 -21.05 -8.87
CA ASP A 339 -7.86 -19.60 -8.89
C ASP A 339 -6.63 -18.68 -9.08
N TYR A 340 -5.50 -18.98 -8.43
CA TYR A 340 -4.27 -18.20 -8.62
C TYR A 340 -3.71 -18.28 -10.05
N TYR A 341 -3.51 -19.49 -10.59
CA TYR A 341 -2.91 -19.70 -11.92
C TYR A 341 -3.89 -19.28 -13.01
N GLN A 342 -5.20 -19.47 -12.79
CA GLN A 342 -6.23 -19.00 -13.70
C GLN A 342 -6.17 -17.47 -13.85
N ARG A 343 -6.16 -16.72 -12.73
CA ARG A 343 -6.02 -15.26 -12.76
C ARG A 343 -4.72 -14.81 -13.41
N GLN A 344 -3.61 -15.49 -13.15
CA GLN A 344 -2.32 -15.16 -13.76
C GLN A 344 -2.35 -15.39 -15.28
N ALA A 345 -2.89 -16.52 -15.73
CA ALA A 345 -3.04 -16.85 -17.15
C ALA A 345 -3.99 -15.87 -17.86
N ASP A 346 -5.15 -15.57 -17.27
CA ASP A 346 -6.12 -14.63 -17.86
C ASP A 346 -5.55 -13.22 -17.97
N ARG A 347 -4.84 -12.76 -16.93
CA ARG A 347 -4.12 -11.49 -16.97
C ARG A 347 -3.09 -11.45 -18.10
N LEU A 348 -2.32 -12.53 -18.29
CA LEU A 348 -1.31 -12.61 -19.36
C LEU A 348 -1.95 -12.72 -20.75
N ARG A 349 -3.06 -13.43 -20.90
CA ARG A 349 -3.84 -13.52 -22.16
C ARG A 349 -4.38 -12.15 -22.57
N ALA A 350 -4.84 -11.35 -21.62
CA ALA A 350 -5.38 -10.02 -21.86
C ALA A 350 -4.34 -9.01 -22.40
N VAL A 351 -3.05 -9.25 -22.17
CA VAL A 351 -1.98 -8.38 -22.67
C VAL A 351 -1.61 -8.82 -24.09
N PRO A 352 -1.76 -7.99 -25.13
CA PRO A 352 -1.33 -8.37 -26.48
C PRO A 352 0.18 -8.61 -26.52
N GLY A 353 0.61 -9.66 -27.23
CA GLY A 353 2.04 -9.87 -27.52
C GLY A 353 2.62 -8.69 -28.30
N LEU A 354 3.95 -8.57 -28.33
CA LEU A 354 4.58 -7.59 -29.21
C LEU A 354 4.29 -7.95 -30.67
N SER A 355 3.93 -6.95 -31.48
CA SER A 355 3.99 -7.10 -32.93
C SER A 355 5.44 -7.28 -33.38
N GLU A 356 5.66 -7.92 -34.53
CA GLU A 356 7.01 -8.13 -35.09
C GLU A 356 7.81 -6.82 -35.15
N ARG A 357 7.16 -5.73 -35.55
CA ARG A 357 7.76 -4.39 -35.55
C ARG A 357 8.16 -3.93 -34.14
N GLN A 358 7.28 -4.07 -33.15
CA GLN A 358 7.59 -3.70 -31.77
C GLN A 358 8.74 -4.54 -31.22
N SER A 359 8.78 -5.86 -31.49
CA SER A 359 9.88 -6.73 -31.05
C SER A 359 11.22 -6.28 -31.63
N GLN A 360 11.27 -5.93 -32.92
CA GLN A 360 12.47 -5.39 -33.57
C GLN A 360 12.89 -4.03 -32.97
N GLU A 361 11.94 -3.12 -32.72
CA GLU A 361 12.21 -1.82 -32.11
C GLU A 361 12.70 -1.96 -30.65
N VAL A 362 12.09 -2.85 -29.85
CA VAL A 362 12.53 -3.15 -28.47
C VAL A 362 13.91 -3.79 -28.45
N ALA A 363 14.20 -4.74 -29.34
CA ALA A 363 15.52 -5.37 -29.43
C ALA A 363 16.62 -4.35 -29.80
N THR A 364 16.31 -3.45 -30.73
CA THR A 364 17.20 -2.34 -31.11
C THR A 364 17.43 -1.42 -29.91
N LEU A 365 16.35 -1.01 -29.24
CA LEU A 365 16.40 -0.14 -28.06
C LEU A 365 17.22 -0.76 -26.91
N LYS A 366 17.11 -2.07 -26.69
CA LYS A 366 17.92 -2.81 -25.72
C LYS A 366 19.41 -2.76 -26.05
N SER A 367 19.77 -3.06 -27.30
CA SER A 367 21.17 -3.05 -27.72
C SER A 367 21.81 -1.67 -27.57
N GLU A 368 21.08 -0.63 -27.96
CA GLU A 368 21.50 0.76 -27.77
C GLU A 368 21.67 1.12 -26.28
N PHE A 369 20.69 0.75 -25.44
CA PHE A 369 20.73 0.98 -24.00
C PHE A 369 21.94 0.31 -23.35
N GLU A 370 22.16 -0.98 -23.62
CA GLU A 370 23.28 -1.74 -23.06
C GLU A 370 24.63 -1.15 -23.46
N THR A 371 24.74 -0.68 -24.71
CA THR A 371 25.94 -0.01 -25.22
C THR A 371 26.20 1.32 -24.51
N GLU A 372 25.18 2.18 -24.38
CA GLU A 372 25.29 3.46 -23.68
C GLU A 372 25.55 3.28 -22.18
N TYR A 373 24.87 2.33 -21.54
CA TYR A 373 25.01 2.03 -20.12
C TYR A 373 26.42 1.51 -19.81
N GLU A 374 26.97 0.62 -20.63
CA GLU A 374 28.34 0.12 -20.43
C GLU A 374 29.38 1.22 -20.66
N ALA A 375 29.14 2.14 -21.62
CA ALA A 375 29.97 3.32 -21.80
C ALA A 375 29.89 4.28 -20.60
N LEU A 376 28.69 4.47 -20.03
CA LEU A 376 28.47 5.25 -18.82
C LEU A 376 29.22 4.64 -17.62
N ARG A 377 29.06 3.33 -17.41
CA ARG A 377 29.73 2.57 -16.36
C ARG A 377 31.24 2.66 -16.48
N LYS A 378 31.81 2.51 -17.69
CA LYS A 378 33.26 2.67 -17.93
C LYS A 378 33.76 4.08 -17.58
N ARG A 379 33.01 5.11 -17.96
CA ARG A 379 33.34 6.53 -17.68
C ARG A 379 33.44 6.82 -16.18
N HIS A 380 32.55 6.24 -15.39
CA HIS A 380 32.51 6.45 -13.93
C HIS A 380 33.41 5.48 -13.16
N ASN A 381 33.55 4.22 -13.60
CA ASN A 381 34.49 3.26 -13.01
C ASN A 381 35.97 3.67 -13.14
N GLN A 382 36.32 4.44 -14.17
CA GLN A 382 37.68 4.99 -14.30
C GLN A 382 38.03 5.99 -13.18
N LYS A 383 37.04 6.61 -12.54
CA LYS A 383 37.23 7.56 -11.43
C LYS A 383 37.25 6.89 -10.04
N ALA A 384 36.78 5.64 -9.94
CA ALA A 384 36.52 4.94 -8.68
C ALA A 384 37.69 4.07 -8.15
N ARG A 385 38.86 4.08 -8.81
CA ARG A 385 40.03 3.31 -8.36
C ARG A 385 40.72 3.97 -7.16
N ARG A 386 40.17 3.82 -5.96
CA ARG A 386 40.99 3.82 -4.74
C ARG A 386 41.64 2.44 -4.56
N PRO A 387 42.91 2.37 -4.11
CA PRO A 387 43.59 1.10 -3.92
C PRO A 387 42.88 0.26 -2.86
N LYS A 388 42.69 -1.03 -3.16
CA LYS A 388 42.35 -2.06 -2.17
C LYS A 388 43.50 -2.17 -1.17
N ASN A 389 43.21 -2.05 0.13
CA ASN A 389 43.81 -2.87 1.18
C ASN A 389 43.07 -2.66 2.52
N PRO A 390 42.98 -3.71 3.37
CA PRO A 390 44.06 -4.64 3.69
C PRO A 390 43.85 -6.09 3.24
N SER A 391 44.98 -6.79 3.14
CA SER A 391 45.17 -8.20 2.82
C SER A 391 44.38 -9.14 3.72
N GLN A 392 43.45 -9.88 3.12
CA GLN A 392 42.73 -11.00 3.74
C GLN A 392 43.35 -12.32 3.23
N PHE A 393 43.58 -13.26 4.13
CA PHE A 393 44.01 -14.63 3.79
C PHE A 393 42.92 -15.61 4.21
N GLU A 394 42.48 -16.45 3.28
CA GLU A 394 41.54 -17.55 3.54
C GLU A 394 42.28 -18.89 3.51
N PHE A 395 42.03 -19.73 4.51
CA PHE A 395 42.53 -21.09 4.60
C PHE A 395 41.33 -22.04 4.69
N GLN A 396 41.39 -23.12 3.90
CA GLN A 396 40.43 -24.22 3.95
C GLN A 396 41.01 -25.34 4.81
N LEU A 397 40.26 -25.74 5.83
CA LEU A 397 40.55 -26.88 6.69
C LEU A 397 39.38 -27.88 6.56
N ASP A 398 39.62 -29.17 6.81
CA ASP A 398 38.56 -30.19 6.72
C ASP A 398 37.40 -29.86 7.67
N GLY A 399 36.27 -29.46 7.08
CA GLY A 399 35.04 -29.09 7.78
C GLY A 399 34.94 -27.63 8.24
N ALA A 400 35.95 -26.78 8.02
CA ALA A 400 35.88 -25.36 8.41
C ALA A 400 36.69 -24.42 7.51
N ARG A 401 36.24 -23.18 7.38
CA ARG A 401 36.97 -22.10 6.70
C ARG A 401 37.45 -21.07 7.72
N LEU A 402 38.76 -20.84 7.76
CA LEU A 402 39.37 -19.79 8.58
C LEU A 402 39.70 -18.58 7.70
N THR A 403 39.37 -17.39 8.17
CA THR A 403 39.68 -16.13 7.49
C THR A 403 40.37 -15.18 8.45
N LEU A 404 41.57 -14.74 8.11
CA LEU A 404 42.34 -13.77 8.90
C LEU A 404 42.18 -12.36 8.30
N TYR A 405 41.87 -11.40 9.17
CA TYR A 405 41.79 -9.97 8.86
C TYR A 405 42.77 -9.20 9.74
N GLN A 406 43.34 -8.11 9.19
CA GLN A 406 44.16 -7.16 9.96
C GLN A 406 43.40 -5.82 10.04
N GLY A 407 42.83 -5.52 11.21
CA GLY A 407 42.06 -4.29 11.48
C GLY A 407 40.98 -4.46 12.56
N ASP A 408 40.49 -3.35 13.11
CA ASP A 408 39.47 -3.36 14.17
C ASP A 408 38.06 -3.62 13.60
N ARG A 409 37.52 -4.78 13.99
CA ARG A 409 36.17 -5.35 13.79
C ARG A 409 35.97 -6.24 12.55
N PRO A 410 35.32 -7.41 12.72
CA PRO A 410 34.82 -8.19 11.59
C PRO A 410 33.63 -7.44 10.96
N MET A 411 33.76 -7.10 9.68
CA MET A 411 32.66 -6.58 8.86
C MET A 411 31.48 -7.56 8.84
N ARG A 412 30.26 -7.05 8.98
CA ARG A 412 29.03 -7.82 8.80
C ARG A 412 28.88 -8.26 7.33
N TYR A 413 28.19 -9.38 7.07
CA TYR A 413 28.10 -9.97 5.71
C TYR A 413 27.51 -9.02 4.65
N TRP A 414 26.72 -8.02 5.06
CA TRP A 414 26.22 -6.94 4.20
C TRP A 414 27.21 -5.79 3.98
N GLU A 415 28.18 -5.55 4.89
CA GLU A 415 29.29 -4.61 4.67
C GLU A 415 30.34 -5.17 3.69
N ARG A 416 30.34 -6.50 3.45
CA ARG A 416 31.23 -7.18 2.50
C ARG A 416 30.93 -6.85 1.02
N TRP A 417 29.75 -6.27 0.76
CA TRP A 417 29.27 -5.85 -0.55
C TRP A 417 28.84 -4.38 -0.54
N GLU A 418 29.56 -3.51 0.18
CA GLU A 418 29.72 -2.14 -0.31
C GLU A 418 30.46 -2.23 -1.66
N GLU A 419 29.77 -2.71 -2.72
CA GLU A 419 29.95 -2.12 -4.04
C GLU A 419 29.90 -0.63 -3.76
N GLN A 420 31.04 0.05 -3.93
CA GLN A 420 31.15 1.48 -3.69
C GLN A 420 29.88 2.12 -4.23
N GLU A 421 29.09 2.70 -3.33
CA GLU A 421 27.82 3.30 -3.72
C GLU A 421 28.09 4.11 -4.98
N PRO A 422 27.35 3.86 -6.08
CA PRO A 422 27.65 4.51 -7.33
C PRO A 422 27.74 6.02 -7.08
N SER A 423 28.78 6.68 -7.62
CA SER A 423 28.94 8.11 -7.39
C SER A 423 27.64 8.86 -7.74
N GLU A 424 27.33 9.95 -7.03
CA GLU A 424 26.11 10.74 -7.31
C GLU A 424 25.99 11.17 -8.78
N ASP A 425 27.12 11.44 -9.45
CA ASP A 425 27.15 11.70 -10.89
C ASP A 425 26.75 10.48 -11.72
N PHE A 426 27.17 9.26 -11.35
CA PHE A 426 26.71 8.02 -12.00
C PHE A 426 25.22 7.81 -11.76
N LYS A 427 24.73 7.96 -10.52
CA LYS A 427 23.30 7.81 -10.20
C LYS A 427 22.44 8.77 -11.05
N ARG A 428 22.86 10.03 -11.18
CA ARG A 428 22.19 11.04 -12.02
C ARG A 428 22.24 10.67 -13.50
N ASP A 429 23.42 10.41 -14.05
CA ASP A 429 23.58 10.10 -15.47
C ASP A 429 22.84 8.79 -15.84
N ASP A 430 22.79 7.82 -14.91
CA ASP A 430 22.06 6.57 -15.08
C ASP A 430 20.54 6.77 -15.03
N ALA A 431 20.05 7.63 -14.12
CA ALA A 431 18.65 8.01 -14.08
C ALA A 431 18.24 8.72 -15.39
N ASP A 432 19.06 9.65 -15.89
CA ASP A 432 18.81 10.35 -17.16
C ASP A 432 18.83 9.41 -18.36
N LEU A 433 19.81 8.48 -18.41
CA LEU A 433 19.86 7.43 -19.44
C LEU A 433 18.61 6.56 -19.37
N SER A 434 18.27 6.06 -18.19
CA SER A 434 17.11 5.19 -17.97
C SER A 434 15.80 5.88 -18.35
N GLN A 435 15.63 7.16 -18.02
CA GLN A 435 14.44 7.93 -18.38
C GLN A 435 14.28 8.04 -19.90
N ARG A 436 15.34 8.40 -20.63
CA ARG A 436 15.30 8.50 -22.10
C ARG A 436 14.84 7.20 -22.75
N TYR A 437 15.36 6.07 -22.28
CA TYR A 437 15.01 4.77 -22.83
C TYR A 437 13.60 4.30 -22.44
N ILE A 438 13.15 4.62 -21.23
CA ILE A 438 11.76 4.39 -20.82
C ILE A 438 10.79 5.22 -21.67
N ASP A 439 11.10 6.48 -21.97
CA ASP A 439 10.25 7.32 -22.81
C ASP A 439 10.15 6.79 -24.25
N ARG A 440 11.25 6.29 -24.80
CA ARG A 440 11.25 5.60 -26.11
C ARG A 440 10.44 4.31 -26.05
N LEU A 441 10.59 3.51 -24.98
CA LEU A 441 9.83 2.29 -24.78
C LEU A 441 8.32 2.57 -24.71
N ARG A 442 7.91 3.66 -24.05
CA ARG A 442 6.50 4.09 -23.98
C ARG A 442 5.90 4.45 -25.35
N GLN A 443 6.72 4.91 -26.30
CA GLN A 443 6.28 5.22 -27.66
C GLN A 443 6.08 3.96 -28.52
N ILE A 444 6.80 2.88 -28.18
CA ILE A 444 6.72 1.59 -28.89
C ILE A 444 5.52 0.78 -28.39
N LEU A 445 5.25 0.83 -27.08
CA LEU A 445 4.30 -0.07 -26.43
C LEU A 445 2.87 0.48 -26.33
N THR A 446 1.91 -0.43 -26.40
CA THR A 446 0.50 -0.15 -26.05
C THR A 446 0.34 0.12 -24.54
N LEU A 447 -0.79 0.70 -24.14
CA LEU A 447 -1.05 0.96 -22.71
C LEU A 447 -1.17 -0.34 -21.91
N GLU A 448 -1.74 -1.39 -22.51
CA GLU A 448 -1.91 -2.71 -21.91
C GLU A 448 -0.55 -3.37 -21.65
N GLN A 449 0.37 -3.31 -22.61
CA GLN A 449 1.74 -3.80 -22.45
C GLN A 449 2.50 -3.01 -21.37
N ARG A 450 2.31 -1.68 -21.34
CA ARG A 450 2.90 -0.82 -20.28
C ARG A 450 2.32 -1.11 -18.91
N SER A 451 1.03 -1.43 -18.83
CA SER A 451 0.37 -1.84 -17.60
C SER A 451 0.95 -3.15 -17.07
N TYR A 452 1.18 -4.13 -17.96
CA TYR A 452 1.82 -5.38 -17.57
C TYR A 452 3.19 -5.14 -16.96
N ILE A 453 4.03 -4.30 -17.61
CA ILE A 453 5.33 -3.91 -17.07
C ILE A 453 5.11 -3.29 -15.71
N ALA A 454 4.32 -2.22 -15.58
CA ALA A 454 4.18 -1.48 -14.32
C ALA A 454 3.58 -2.28 -13.13
N ASN A 455 3.09 -3.51 -13.34
CA ASN A 455 2.45 -4.37 -12.33
C ASN A 455 3.21 -5.68 -12.06
N HIS A 456 4.27 -5.99 -12.81
CA HIS A 456 5.30 -6.98 -12.45
C HIS A 456 6.56 -6.22 -12.12
#